data_AF-A0A6J8BCU9-F1
#
_entry.id   AF-A0A6J8BCU9-F1
#
_cell.length_a   1.000
_cell.length_b   1.000
_cell.length_c   1.000
_cell.angle_alpha   90.00
_cell.angle_beta   90.00
_cell.angle_gamma   90.00
#
_symmetry.space_group_name_H-M   'P 1'
#
loop_
_entity.id
_entity.type
_entity.pdbx_description
1 polymer ?
#
loop_
_entity_poly.entity_id
_entity_poly.type
_entity_poly.pdbx_seq_one_letter_code
_entity_poly.pdbx_strand_id
1 'polypeptide(L)'
;MSTEKSESLNFYTYLSQKIGSEHVVRIRRLNATISDLGHYEYGIVRSITSGSRGEGLQLKQSDSDMMNINTIFKVYESETEVVHQSEVKVPLIINTEDTGPCFAQLCLLNHPDYHYISTGGLMNMWQNNHLGCVLSSEQYRSMFFSINAYDPFKFLFKIHGPCLSDKYDELDILDSNKCDQWIFQAQPWVSKPRTMWPPPELVSKIISCGVLFVPIGCKGSANENLE
;
A
#
# COMPACT_ATOMS: atom_id res chain seq x y z
N MET A 1 37.76 -11.79 -16.58
CA MET A 1 36.88 -12.96 -16.80
C MET A 1 36.99 -14.07 -15.75
N SER A 2 38.17 -14.53 -15.33
CA SER A 2 38.29 -15.57 -14.27
C SER A 2 38.09 -15.04 -12.84
N THR A 3 38.52 -13.80 -12.58
CA THR A 3 38.40 -13.12 -11.27
C THR A 3 36.96 -12.67 -10.97
N GLU A 4 36.26 -12.06 -11.93
CA GLU A 4 34.85 -11.65 -11.77
C GLU A 4 33.90 -12.84 -11.52
N LYS A 5 34.18 -14.00 -12.12
CA LYS A 5 33.42 -15.24 -11.85
C LYS A 5 33.69 -15.78 -10.44
N SER A 6 34.91 -15.60 -9.92
CA SER A 6 35.28 -15.98 -8.56
C SER A 6 34.59 -15.06 -7.53
N GLU A 7 34.61 -13.75 -7.77
CA GLU A 7 33.98 -12.76 -6.89
C GLU A 7 32.45 -12.89 -6.83
N SER A 8 31.81 -13.10 -7.99
CA SER A 8 30.35 -13.33 -8.04
C SER A 8 29.93 -14.63 -7.34
N LEU A 9 30.71 -15.70 -7.46
CA LEU A 9 30.46 -16.95 -6.72
C LEU A 9 30.66 -16.79 -5.21
N ASN A 10 31.67 -16.03 -4.80
CA ASN A 10 31.92 -15.73 -3.39
C ASN A 10 30.79 -14.89 -2.79
N PHE A 11 30.29 -13.89 -3.52
CA PHE A 11 29.17 -13.07 -3.09
C PHE A 11 27.87 -13.88 -3.00
N TYR A 12 27.57 -14.72 -4.01
CA TYR A 12 26.39 -15.60 -3.98
C TYR A 12 26.43 -16.57 -2.79
N THR A 13 27.60 -17.17 -2.53
CA THR A 13 27.79 -18.08 -1.40
C THR A 13 27.60 -17.36 -0.07
N TYR A 14 28.18 -16.16 0.07
CA TYR A 14 28.00 -15.31 1.24
C TYR A 14 26.53 -14.96 1.48
N LEU A 15 25.81 -14.49 0.45
CA LEU A 15 24.39 -14.19 0.55
C LEU A 15 23.59 -15.44 0.93
N SER A 16 23.82 -16.57 0.26
CA SER A 16 23.12 -17.82 0.55
C SER A 16 23.31 -18.28 2.00
N GLN A 17 24.49 -18.04 2.59
CA GLN A 17 24.74 -18.30 4.01
C GLN A 17 24.03 -17.32 4.95
N LYS A 18 23.84 -16.06 4.52
CA LYS A 18 23.21 -15.00 5.34
C LYS A 18 21.69 -15.00 5.28
N ILE A 19 21.12 -15.07 4.08
CA ILE A 19 19.67 -14.98 3.84
C ILE A 19 19.02 -16.36 3.58
N GLY A 20 19.81 -17.38 3.27
CA GLY A 20 19.33 -18.70 2.88
C GLY A 20 19.43 -18.94 1.37
N SER A 21 19.31 -20.21 0.97
CA SER A 21 19.26 -20.57 -0.45
C SER A 21 17.97 -20.04 -1.11
N GLU A 22 17.97 -19.95 -2.43
CA GLU A 22 16.79 -19.54 -3.20
C GLU A 22 15.54 -20.36 -2.83
N HIS A 23 15.71 -21.66 -2.59
CA HIS A 23 14.62 -22.54 -2.16
C HIS A 23 14.06 -22.15 -0.79
N VAL A 24 14.92 -21.85 0.19
CA VAL A 24 14.53 -21.41 1.52
C VAL A 24 13.81 -20.06 1.45
N VAL A 25 14.34 -19.10 0.68
CA VAL A 25 13.71 -17.79 0.46
C VAL A 25 12.33 -17.94 -0.18
N ARG A 26 12.20 -18.84 -1.17
CA ARG A 26 10.90 -19.14 -1.81
C ARG A 26 9.88 -19.71 -0.83
N ILE A 27 10.27 -20.64 0.06
CA ILE A 27 9.38 -21.19 1.08
C ILE A 27 8.91 -20.09 2.04
N ARG A 28 9.82 -19.23 2.51
CA ARG A 28 9.47 -18.15 3.44
C ARG A 28 8.48 -17.17 2.83
N ARG A 29 8.70 -16.75 1.58
CA ARG A 29 7.76 -15.90 0.84
C ARG A 29 6.41 -16.55 0.65
N LEU A 30 6.37 -17.85 0.33
CA LEU A 30 5.10 -18.60 0.24
C LEU A 30 4.38 -18.62 1.59
N ASN A 31 5.10 -18.83 2.70
CA ASN A 31 4.51 -18.80 4.04
C ASN A 31 3.93 -17.42 4.38
N ALA A 32 4.60 -16.33 4.02
CA ALA A 32 4.07 -14.97 4.17
C ALA A 32 2.76 -14.80 3.38
N THR A 33 2.74 -15.22 2.10
CA THR A 33 1.52 -15.18 1.27
C THR A 33 0.38 -16.01 1.86
N ILE A 34 0.66 -17.20 2.39
CA ILE A 34 -0.37 -18.05 3.04
C ILE A 34 -0.91 -17.38 4.30
N SER A 35 -0.03 -16.76 5.10
CA SER A 35 -0.45 -16.00 6.29
C SER A 35 -1.40 -14.87 5.91
N ASP A 36 -1.06 -14.10 4.86
CA ASP A 36 -1.89 -12.99 4.36
C ASP A 36 -3.27 -13.47 3.87
N LEU A 37 -3.36 -14.66 3.28
CA LEU A 37 -4.64 -15.27 2.90
C LEU A 37 -5.48 -15.68 4.12
N GLY A 38 -4.84 -16.12 5.21
CA GLY A 38 -5.54 -16.47 6.45
C GLY A 38 -6.14 -15.25 7.18
N HIS A 39 -5.55 -14.07 7.02
CA HIS A 39 -6.08 -12.82 7.60
C HIS A 39 -7.31 -12.26 6.87
N TYR A 40 -7.70 -12.84 5.74
CA TYR A 40 -8.83 -12.38 4.93
C TYR A 40 -10.21 -12.62 5.58
N GLU A 41 -10.31 -13.49 6.58
CA GLU A 41 -11.59 -13.99 7.09
C GLU A 41 -12.30 -13.07 8.11
N TYR A 42 -11.70 -11.94 8.52
CA TYR A 42 -12.26 -11.09 9.58
C TYR A 42 -12.41 -9.61 9.17
N GLY A 43 -13.35 -9.32 8.26
CA GLY A 43 -14.01 -8.02 8.23
C GLY A 43 -13.64 -7.06 7.09
N ILE A 44 -13.27 -5.83 7.46
CA ILE A 44 -13.26 -4.61 6.63
C ILE A 44 -11.83 -4.26 6.12
N VAL A 45 -10.84 -5.07 6.48
CA VAL A 45 -9.43 -4.85 6.18
C VAL A 45 -8.80 -6.14 5.71
N ARG A 46 -7.98 -6.07 4.66
CA ARG A 46 -7.11 -7.17 4.22
C ARG A 46 -5.66 -6.82 4.55
N SER A 47 -4.96 -7.64 5.31
CA SER A 47 -3.53 -7.43 5.59
C SER A 47 -2.64 -8.14 4.56
N ILE A 48 -1.53 -7.50 4.22
CA ILE A 48 -0.45 -8.06 3.39
C ILE A 48 0.88 -7.86 4.11
N THR A 49 1.67 -8.92 4.19
CA THR A 49 3.05 -8.87 4.68
C THR A 49 3.96 -8.45 3.54
N SER A 50 4.76 -7.41 3.77
CA SER A 50 5.65 -6.84 2.76
C SER A 50 7.09 -6.73 3.28
N GLY A 51 7.92 -5.95 2.58
CA GLY A 51 9.30 -5.70 2.95
C GLY A 51 10.18 -6.95 3.01
N SER A 52 11.26 -6.87 3.79
CA SER A 52 12.31 -7.89 3.77
C SER A 52 11.78 -9.28 4.19
N ARG A 53 10.94 -9.34 5.22
CA ARG A 53 10.32 -10.59 5.69
C ARG A 53 9.29 -11.13 4.71
N GLY A 54 8.43 -10.29 4.13
CA GLY A 54 7.45 -10.70 3.11
C GLY A 54 8.11 -11.30 1.86
N GLU A 55 9.28 -10.77 1.47
CA GLU A 55 10.07 -11.29 0.34
C GLU A 55 10.90 -12.54 0.69
N GLY A 56 10.88 -12.98 1.95
CA GLY A 56 11.64 -14.14 2.45
C GLY A 56 13.11 -13.85 2.77
N LEU A 57 13.52 -12.58 2.73
CA LEU A 57 14.87 -12.07 3.02
C LEU A 57 15.01 -11.74 4.51
N GLN A 58 15.07 -12.78 5.33
CA GLN A 58 15.14 -12.61 6.78
C GLN A 58 16.58 -12.35 7.25
N LEU A 59 16.92 -11.08 7.47
CA LEU A 59 18.19 -10.66 8.05
C LEU A 59 18.05 -10.49 9.57
N LYS A 60 19.18 -10.56 10.28
CA LYS A 60 19.20 -10.20 11.70
C LYS A 60 18.83 -8.72 11.80
N GLN A 61 17.87 -8.40 12.66
CA GLN A 61 17.28 -7.05 12.81
C GLN A 61 16.32 -6.61 11.68
N SER A 62 15.90 -7.51 10.79
CA SER A 62 14.75 -7.23 9.93
C SER A 62 13.50 -7.05 10.79
N ASP A 63 12.87 -5.91 10.66
CA ASP A 63 11.50 -5.60 11.05
C ASP A 63 10.49 -6.39 10.22
N SER A 64 9.22 -6.31 10.63
CA SER A 64 8.08 -6.89 9.94
C SER A 64 7.21 -5.78 9.39
N ASP A 65 7.05 -5.72 8.07
CA ASP A 65 6.21 -4.71 7.43
C ASP A 65 4.83 -5.28 7.12
N MET A 66 3.78 -4.69 7.66
CA MET A 66 2.39 -5.06 7.40
C MET A 66 1.63 -3.90 6.79
N MET A 67 0.96 -4.17 5.67
CA MET A 67 0.08 -3.25 5.00
C MET A 67 -1.37 -3.70 5.14
N ASN A 68 -2.18 -2.88 5.78
CA ASN A 68 -3.62 -3.01 5.79
C ASN A 68 -4.20 -2.39 4.52
N ILE A 69 -5.10 -3.11 3.86
CA ILE A 69 -5.84 -2.65 2.69
C ILE A 69 -7.28 -2.48 3.13
N ASN A 70 -7.72 -1.24 3.16
CA ASN A 70 -9.08 -0.87 3.50
C ASN A 70 -10.05 -1.35 2.40
N THR A 71 -11.14 -2.02 2.80
CA THR A 71 -12.17 -2.51 1.87
C THR A 71 -13.45 -1.66 1.88
N ILE A 72 -13.54 -0.61 2.71
CA ILE A 72 -14.63 0.38 2.73
C ILE A 72 -14.58 1.23 1.46
N PHE A 73 -13.38 1.64 1.07
CA PHE A 73 -13.17 2.50 -0.08
C PHE A 73 -12.93 1.66 -1.33
N LYS A 74 -13.49 2.12 -2.45
CA LYS A 74 -13.19 1.59 -3.77
C LYS A 74 -12.60 2.71 -4.61
N VAL A 75 -11.35 2.56 -5.01
CA VAL A 75 -10.63 3.56 -5.79
C VAL A 75 -10.73 3.21 -7.28
N TYR A 76 -11.04 4.22 -8.09
CA TYR A 76 -11.19 4.16 -9.55
C TYR A 76 -10.22 5.12 -10.23
N GLU A 77 -9.77 4.78 -11.44
CA GLU A 77 -8.91 5.65 -12.23
C GLU A 77 -9.71 6.75 -12.93
N SER A 78 -10.96 6.47 -13.32
CA SER A 78 -11.84 7.47 -13.93
C SER A 78 -13.32 7.32 -13.57
N GLU A 79 -14.09 8.40 -13.71
CA GLU A 79 -15.55 8.39 -13.43
C GLU A 79 -16.31 7.39 -14.29
N THR A 80 -15.86 7.18 -15.53
CA THR A 80 -16.52 6.30 -16.50
C THR A 80 -16.52 4.83 -16.11
N GLU A 81 -15.69 4.46 -15.14
CA GLU A 81 -15.54 3.09 -14.65
C GLU A 81 -16.50 2.77 -13.51
N VAL A 82 -17.19 3.78 -12.99
CA VAL A 82 -18.18 3.62 -11.92
C VAL A 82 -19.50 3.14 -12.52
N VAL A 83 -19.49 1.92 -13.07
CA VAL A 83 -20.67 1.27 -13.61
C VAL A 83 -21.35 0.47 -12.51
N HIS A 84 -22.59 0.87 -12.16
CA HIS A 84 -23.61 0.15 -11.38
C HIS A 84 -23.07 -0.95 -10.44
N GLN A 85 -22.54 -0.56 -9.28
CA GLN A 85 -22.18 -1.52 -8.24
C GLN A 85 -23.26 -1.59 -7.16
N SER A 86 -23.59 -2.82 -6.76
CA SER A 86 -24.48 -3.16 -5.65
C SER A 86 -23.76 -3.25 -4.30
N GLU A 87 -22.47 -2.88 -4.24
CA GLU A 87 -21.65 -2.93 -3.03
C GLU A 87 -21.74 -1.61 -2.25
N VAL A 88 -21.86 -1.71 -0.93
CA VAL A 88 -21.85 -0.59 0.03
C VAL A 88 -20.41 -0.10 0.24
N LYS A 89 -19.71 0.28 -0.82
CA LYS A 89 -18.37 0.86 -0.78
C LYS A 89 -18.42 2.33 -1.15
N VAL A 90 -17.56 3.13 -0.52
CA VAL A 90 -17.43 4.56 -0.80
C VAL A 90 -16.54 4.74 -2.04
N PRO A 91 -17.06 5.27 -3.16
CA PRO A 91 -16.30 5.40 -4.40
C PRO A 91 -15.34 6.60 -4.31
N LEU A 92 -14.07 6.36 -4.64
CA LEU A 92 -13.02 7.36 -4.74
C LEU A 92 -12.46 7.40 -6.16
N ILE A 93 -12.16 8.58 -6.68
CA ILE A 93 -11.49 8.80 -7.97
C ILE A 93 -10.10 9.34 -7.71
N ILE A 94 -9.16 8.88 -8.53
CA ILE A 94 -7.77 9.34 -8.51
C ILE A 94 -7.68 10.68 -9.25
N ASN A 95 -7.07 11.68 -8.62
CA ASN A 95 -6.70 12.93 -9.26
C ASN A 95 -5.18 13.15 -9.14
N THR A 96 -4.53 13.48 -10.25
CA THR A 96 -3.08 13.72 -10.32
C THR A 96 -2.70 15.10 -10.89
N GLU A 97 -3.66 16.01 -11.08
CA GLU A 97 -3.44 17.29 -11.78
C GLU A 97 -2.53 18.24 -10.98
N ASP A 98 -2.70 18.28 -9.66
CA ASP A 98 -1.99 19.20 -8.76
C ASP A 98 -0.99 18.52 -7.83
N THR A 99 -0.59 17.29 -8.15
CA THR A 99 0.27 16.48 -7.29
C THR A 99 1.65 16.26 -7.91
N GLY A 100 2.68 16.18 -7.06
CA GLY A 100 4.02 15.82 -7.50
C GLY A 100 4.10 14.39 -8.10
N PRO A 101 5.21 14.04 -8.76
CA PRO A 101 5.43 12.66 -9.22
C PRO A 101 5.27 11.66 -8.08
N CYS A 102 4.55 10.56 -8.34
CA CYS A 102 4.22 9.51 -7.36
C CYS A 102 3.24 9.91 -6.25
N PHE A 103 2.58 11.07 -6.37
CA PHE A 103 1.47 11.47 -5.52
C PHE A 103 0.18 11.53 -6.33
N ALA A 104 -0.95 11.36 -5.63
CA ALA A 104 -2.28 11.51 -6.16
C ALA A 104 -3.25 11.84 -5.02
N GLN A 105 -4.28 12.62 -5.32
CA GLN A 105 -5.40 12.86 -4.42
C GLN A 105 -6.50 11.84 -4.68
N LEU A 106 -7.18 11.41 -3.61
CA LEU A 106 -8.36 10.56 -3.71
C LEU A 106 -9.62 11.40 -3.44
N CYS A 107 -10.40 11.64 -4.49
CA CYS A 107 -11.60 12.47 -4.46
C CYS A 107 -12.86 11.61 -4.32
N LEU A 108 -13.80 12.01 -3.48
CA LEU A 108 -15.10 11.37 -3.37
C LEU A 108 -15.91 11.61 -4.66
N LEU A 109 -16.34 10.54 -5.32
CA LEU A 109 -17.24 10.64 -6.46
C LEU A 109 -18.66 10.92 -6.00
N ASN A 110 -19.21 12.08 -6.37
CA ASN A 110 -20.61 12.52 -6.25
C ASN A 110 -21.56 11.51 -5.59
N HIS A 111 -21.59 11.45 -4.25
CA HIS A 111 -22.62 10.69 -3.54
C HIS A 111 -23.71 11.64 -3.03
N PRO A 112 -24.98 11.49 -3.45
CA PRO A 112 -26.07 12.32 -2.95
C PRO A 112 -26.38 12.08 -1.47
N ASP A 113 -26.06 10.89 -0.92
CA ASP A 113 -26.24 10.59 0.50
C ASP A 113 -24.95 10.78 1.31
N TYR A 114 -24.51 12.04 1.43
CA TYR A 114 -23.52 12.48 2.43
C TYR A 114 -23.86 11.96 3.85
N HIS A 115 -25.11 11.55 4.08
CA HIS A 115 -25.61 10.97 5.32
C HIS A 115 -24.91 9.68 5.79
N TYR A 116 -24.46 8.78 4.90
CA TYR A 116 -23.79 7.55 5.34
C TYR A 116 -22.35 7.83 5.81
N ILE A 117 -21.67 8.76 5.14
CA ILE A 117 -20.37 9.28 5.56
C ILE A 117 -20.50 10.08 6.87
N SER A 118 -21.64 10.73 7.08
CA SER A 118 -21.91 11.55 8.28
C SER A 118 -22.10 10.75 9.58
N THR A 119 -22.40 9.46 9.51
CA THR A 119 -22.83 8.67 10.67
C THR A 119 -21.76 7.71 11.22
N GLY A 120 -20.66 7.47 10.48
CA GLY A 120 -19.67 6.42 10.79
C GLY A 120 -18.32 6.88 11.35
N GLY A 121 -18.16 8.13 11.78
CA GLY A 121 -16.87 8.67 12.27
C GLY A 121 -15.86 9.00 11.16
N LEU A 122 -16.23 8.78 9.89
CA LEU A 122 -15.40 9.09 8.71
C LEU A 122 -15.44 10.57 8.32
N MET A 123 -16.36 11.37 8.88
CA MET A 123 -16.55 12.80 8.56
C MET A 123 -15.26 13.62 8.64
N ASN A 124 -14.44 13.32 9.64
CA ASN A 124 -13.26 14.12 9.93
C ASN A 124 -12.10 13.86 8.99
N MET A 125 -12.25 13.00 7.97
CA MET A 125 -11.21 12.68 6.98
C MET A 125 -11.36 13.42 5.67
N TRP A 126 -12.47 14.14 5.49
CA TRP A 126 -12.80 14.79 4.23
C TRP A 126 -12.45 16.27 4.30
N GLN A 127 -11.83 16.76 3.24
CA GLN A 127 -11.54 18.17 3.07
C GLN A 127 -12.00 18.64 1.70
N ASN A 128 -12.57 19.84 1.65
CA ASN A 128 -12.99 20.42 0.38
C ASN A 128 -11.84 21.22 -0.23
N ASN A 129 -11.58 21.02 -1.51
CA ASN A 129 -10.70 21.85 -2.33
C ASN A 129 -11.41 22.21 -3.66
N HIS A 130 -10.69 22.79 -4.61
CA HIS A 130 -11.24 23.17 -5.92
C HIS A 130 -11.62 21.96 -6.80
N LEU A 131 -11.18 20.75 -6.44
CA LEU A 131 -11.49 19.48 -7.12
C LEU A 131 -12.70 18.77 -6.48
N GLY A 132 -13.21 19.28 -5.35
CA GLY A 132 -14.33 18.71 -4.61
C GLY A 132 -13.94 18.21 -3.22
N CYS A 133 -14.50 17.07 -2.82
CA CYS A 133 -14.30 16.48 -1.49
C CYS A 133 -13.17 15.44 -1.55
N VAL A 134 -12.01 15.74 -0.96
CA VAL A 134 -10.79 14.92 -0.98
C VAL A 134 -10.58 14.20 0.35
N LEU A 135 -10.07 12.98 0.28
CA LEU A 135 -9.63 12.22 1.44
C LEU A 135 -8.28 12.74 1.94
N SER A 136 -8.26 13.41 3.09
CA SER A 136 -7.04 13.92 3.71
C SER A 136 -6.20 12.78 4.29
N SER A 137 -4.99 12.61 3.78
CA SER A 137 -4.03 11.64 4.31
C SER A 137 -3.70 11.86 5.78
N GLU A 138 -3.60 13.12 6.25
CA GLU A 138 -3.35 13.42 7.66
C GLU A 138 -4.48 12.95 8.55
N GLN A 139 -5.71 13.32 8.21
CA GLN A 139 -6.88 12.96 9.00
C GLN A 139 -7.16 11.46 8.95
N TYR A 140 -6.94 10.85 7.77
CA TYR A 140 -7.02 9.41 7.60
C TYR A 140 -6.02 8.67 8.51
N ARG A 141 -4.74 9.09 8.49
CA ARG A 141 -3.72 8.52 9.39
C ARG A 141 -4.10 8.72 10.85
N SER A 142 -4.58 9.92 11.23
CA SER A 142 -5.01 10.20 12.61
C SER A 142 -6.14 9.29 13.07
N MET A 143 -7.10 9.00 12.19
CA MET A 143 -8.19 8.06 12.45
C MET A 143 -7.66 6.62 12.60
N PHE A 144 -6.83 6.17 11.66
CA PHE A 144 -6.16 4.86 11.72
C PHE A 144 -5.35 4.71 13.01
N PHE A 145 -4.55 5.72 13.37
CA PHE A 145 -3.78 5.73 14.61
C PHE A 145 -4.68 5.72 15.83
N SER A 146 -5.77 6.47 15.82
CA SER A 146 -6.71 6.51 16.95
C SER A 146 -7.35 5.15 17.17
N ILE A 147 -7.86 4.48 16.13
CA ILE A 147 -8.48 3.15 16.24
C ILE A 147 -7.48 2.13 16.80
N ASN A 148 -6.27 2.07 16.25
CA ASN A 148 -5.24 1.14 16.73
C ASN A 148 -4.68 1.53 18.11
N ALA A 149 -4.77 2.81 18.49
CA ALA A 149 -4.35 3.31 19.78
C ALA A 149 -5.42 3.15 20.89
N TYR A 150 -6.66 2.78 20.59
CA TYR A 150 -7.65 2.40 21.62
C TYR A 150 -7.42 0.98 22.16
N ASP A 151 -6.43 0.26 21.61
CA ASP A 151 -5.93 -0.98 22.17
C ASP A 151 -5.27 -0.71 23.55
N PRO A 152 -5.52 -1.53 24.61
CA PRO A 152 -4.80 -1.46 25.88
C PRO A 152 -3.26 -1.45 25.75
N PHE A 153 -2.72 -1.82 24.59
CA PHE A 153 -1.31 -1.78 24.26
C PHE A 153 -0.81 -0.49 23.61
N LYS A 154 -1.56 0.62 23.63
CA LYS A 154 -1.18 1.93 23.04
C LYS A 154 0.26 2.39 23.33
N PHE A 155 0.77 2.15 24.54
CA PHE A 155 2.14 2.51 24.94
C PHE A 155 3.23 1.68 24.21
N LEU A 156 2.82 0.68 23.44
CA LEU A 156 3.69 -0.13 22.59
C LEU A 156 3.85 0.43 21.18
N PHE A 157 3.18 1.52 20.79
CA PHE A 157 3.27 2.03 19.41
C PHE A 157 3.70 3.50 19.34
N LYS A 158 4.46 3.84 18.30
CA LYS A 158 4.88 5.19 17.94
C LYS A 158 4.62 5.45 16.46
N ILE A 159 4.45 6.73 16.12
CA ILE A 159 4.25 7.15 14.73
C ILE A 159 5.61 7.23 14.04
N HIS A 160 5.76 6.56 12.89
CA HIS A 160 6.96 6.58 12.06
C HIS A 160 6.58 6.80 10.59
N GLY A 161 6.52 8.08 10.18
CA GLY A 161 6.06 8.44 8.84
C GLY A 161 4.60 7.99 8.62
N PRO A 162 4.28 7.23 7.55
CA PRO A 162 2.94 6.67 7.35
C PRO A 162 2.62 5.47 8.23
N CYS A 163 3.62 4.92 8.93
CA CYS A 163 3.49 3.70 9.71
C CYS A 163 3.23 4.00 11.20
N LEU A 164 2.58 3.04 11.86
CA LEU A 164 2.69 2.79 13.29
C LEU A 164 3.77 1.74 13.49
N SER A 165 4.85 2.12 14.15
CA SER A 165 5.89 1.19 14.59
C SER A 165 5.60 0.75 16.01
N ASP A 166 5.86 -0.50 16.32
CA ASP A 166 5.92 -0.90 17.72
C ASP A 166 7.13 -0.26 18.43
N LYS A 167 7.17 -0.34 19.76
CA LYS A 167 8.20 0.32 20.58
C LYS A 167 9.59 -0.31 20.41
N TYR A 168 9.65 -1.49 19.81
CA TYR A 168 10.88 -2.24 19.59
C TYR A 168 11.39 -2.10 18.16
N ASP A 169 10.67 -1.38 17.29
CA ASP A 169 10.95 -1.28 15.85
C ASP A 169 11.03 -2.67 15.19
N GLU A 170 10.20 -3.60 15.66
CA GLU A 170 10.10 -4.96 15.12
C GLU A 170 8.90 -5.14 14.19
N LEU A 171 7.94 -4.21 14.23
CA LEU A 171 6.72 -4.24 13.44
C LEU A 171 6.32 -2.84 13.01
N ASP A 172 6.20 -2.64 11.71
CA ASP A 172 5.63 -1.46 11.07
C ASP A 172 4.29 -1.82 10.43
N ILE A 173 3.24 -1.10 10.82
CA ILE A 173 1.89 -1.27 10.26
C ILE A 173 1.46 0.04 9.61
N LEU A 174 1.01 -0.03 8.37
CA LEU A 174 0.37 1.09 7.70
C LEU A 174 -0.97 0.68 7.09
N ASP A 175 -1.78 1.66 6.73
CA ASP A 175 -3.06 1.44 6.04
C ASP A 175 -3.02 1.99 4.61
N SER A 176 -3.83 1.43 3.72
CA SER A 176 -3.79 1.72 2.30
C SER A 176 -5.15 1.51 1.62
N ASN A 177 -5.34 2.16 0.47
CA ASN A 177 -6.51 1.99 -0.39
C ASN A 177 -6.11 1.35 -1.72
N LYS A 178 -6.94 0.45 -2.25
CA LYS A 178 -6.62 -0.27 -3.49
C LYS A 178 -7.38 0.28 -4.69
N CYS A 179 -6.64 0.54 -5.77
CA CYS A 179 -7.18 0.61 -7.12
C CYS A 179 -6.80 -0.66 -7.87
N ASP A 180 -7.73 -1.28 -8.60
CA ASP A 180 -7.44 -2.50 -9.37
C ASP A 180 -6.73 -2.21 -10.70
N GLN A 181 -6.56 -0.92 -11.04
CA GLN A 181 -5.89 -0.47 -12.25
C GLN A 181 -4.61 0.28 -11.93
N TRP A 182 -3.74 0.36 -12.94
CA TRP A 182 -2.54 1.16 -12.86
C TRP A 182 -2.85 2.60 -13.22
N ILE A 183 -2.28 3.54 -12.46
CA ILE A 183 -2.43 4.97 -12.72
C ILE A 183 -1.73 5.38 -14.01
N PHE A 184 -2.27 6.41 -14.67
CA PHE A 184 -1.68 6.98 -15.88
C PHE A 184 -0.20 7.38 -15.71
N GLN A 185 0.19 7.91 -14.56
CA GLN A 185 1.59 8.28 -14.27
C GLN A 185 2.56 7.09 -14.35
N ALA A 186 2.08 5.85 -14.18
CA ALA A 186 2.89 4.64 -14.25
C ALA A 186 2.95 4.02 -15.66
N GLN A 187 2.26 4.63 -16.65
CA GLN A 187 2.28 4.18 -18.05
C GLN A 187 3.68 4.03 -18.66
N PRO A 188 4.68 4.88 -18.34
CA PRO A 188 6.04 4.67 -18.82
C PRO A 188 6.64 3.32 -18.41
N TRP A 189 6.25 2.77 -17.25
CA TRP A 189 6.65 1.43 -16.83
C TRP A 189 5.79 0.36 -17.50
N VAL A 190 4.47 0.54 -17.52
CA VAL A 190 3.51 -0.42 -18.09
C VAL A 190 3.84 -0.70 -19.56
N SER A 191 3.99 0.35 -20.36
CA SER A 191 4.23 0.26 -21.81
C SER A 191 5.67 -0.04 -22.21
N LYS A 192 6.62 -0.07 -21.26
CA LYS A 192 8.05 -0.27 -21.55
C LYS A 192 8.27 -1.60 -22.30
N PRO A 193 8.88 -1.58 -23.50
CA PRO A 193 9.28 -2.81 -24.18
C PRO A 193 10.29 -3.60 -23.33
N ARG A 194 10.07 -4.90 -23.17
CA ARG A 194 10.92 -5.81 -22.40
C ARG A 194 11.29 -7.01 -23.27
N THR A 195 12.58 -7.31 -23.36
CA THR A 195 13.10 -8.39 -24.22
C THR A 195 13.59 -9.61 -23.44
N MET A 196 13.92 -9.47 -22.15
CA MET A 196 14.50 -10.56 -21.34
C MET A 196 13.74 -10.82 -20.04
N TRP A 197 13.39 -9.78 -19.28
CA TRP A 197 12.76 -9.93 -17.99
C TRP A 197 12.04 -8.63 -17.57
N PRO A 198 10.89 -8.73 -16.87
CA PRO A 198 10.08 -9.93 -16.68
C PRO A 198 9.40 -10.40 -17.98
N PRO A 199 9.04 -11.70 -18.12
CA PRO A 199 8.28 -12.21 -19.26
C PRO A 199 6.93 -11.48 -19.42
N PRO A 200 6.39 -11.34 -20.64
CA PRO A 200 5.14 -10.61 -20.88
C PRO A 200 3.95 -11.11 -20.04
N GLU A 201 3.85 -12.41 -19.82
CA GLU A 201 2.80 -12.99 -18.96
C GLU A 201 2.92 -12.52 -17.50
N LEU A 202 4.15 -12.41 -16.99
CA LEU A 202 4.40 -11.90 -15.64
C LEU A 202 4.11 -10.39 -15.56
N VAL A 203 4.46 -9.63 -16.60
CA VAL A 203 4.10 -8.21 -16.72
C VAL A 203 2.58 -8.04 -16.66
N SER A 204 1.84 -8.81 -17.45
CA SER A 204 0.37 -8.77 -17.47
C SER A 204 -0.22 -9.09 -16.10
N LYS A 205 0.31 -10.11 -15.40
CA LYS A 205 -0.10 -10.42 -14.02
C LYS A 205 0.16 -9.28 -13.05
N ILE A 206 1.33 -8.64 -13.11
CA ILE A 206 1.66 -7.47 -12.27
C ILE A 206 0.69 -6.32 -12.58
N ILE A 207 0.39 -6.06 -13.85
CA ILE A 207 -0.55 -5.01 -14.26
C ILE A 207 -1.95 -5.31 -13.69
N SER A 208 -2.41 -6.56 -13.76
CA SER A 208 -3.73 -6.95 -13.24
C SER A 208 -3.88 -6.83 -11.71
N CYS A 209 -2.80 -6.67 -10.96
CA CYS A 209 -2.86 -6.48 -9.52
C CYS A 209 -3.29 -5.06 -9.10
N GLY A 210 -3.19 -4.09 -10.01
CA GLY A 210 -3.47 -2.68 -9.72
C GLY A 210 -2.39 -2.02 -8.87
N VAL A 211 -2.78 -1.00 -8.09
CA VAL A 211 -1.90 -0.21 -7.22
C VAL A 211 -2.51 0.02 -5.84
N LEU A 212 -1.65 0.34 -4.88
CA LEU A 212 -2.02 0.67 -3.50
C LEU A 212 -1.64 2.13 -3.22
N PHE A 213 -2.56 2.87 -2.62
CA PHE A 213 -2.38 4.25 -2.17
C PHE A 213 -2.15 4.25 -0.68
N VAL A 214 -0.96 4.69 -0.27
CA VAL A 214 -0.60 4.90 1.13
C VAL A 214 -0.85 6.38 1.46
N PRO A 215 -1.53 6.71 2.57
CA PRO A 215 -1.81 8.09 2.94
C PRO A 215 -0.52 8.79 3.38
N ILE A 216 0.22 9.39 2.44
CA ILE A 216 1.48 10.09 2.68
C ILE A 216 1.32 11.54 2.26
N GLY A 217 1.51 12.45 3.22
CA GLY A 217 1.56 13.89 2.94
C GLY A 217 2.74 14.25 2.03
N CYS A 218 2.51 15.09 1.04
CA CYS A 218 3.59 15.64 0.23
C CYS A 218 4.24 16.82 0.95
N LYS A 219 5.43 16.59 1.53
CA LYS A 219 6.18 17.62 2.25
C LYS A 219 6.49 18.82 1.35
N GLY A 220 6.02 20.00 1.75
CA GLY A 220 6.28 21.25 1.04
C GLY A 220 5.34 21.55 -0.14
N SER A 221 4.28 20.76 -0.34
CA SER A 221 3.19 21.19 -1.22
C SER A 221 2.31 22.23 -0.52
N ALA A 222 1.58 23.06 -1.29
CA ALA A 222 0.61 24.01 -0.72
C ALA A 222 -0.50 23.32 0.09
N ASN A 223 -0.61 21.99 -0.07
CA ASN A 223 -1.66 21.11 0.37
C ASN A 223 -1.05 19.88 1.10
N GLU A 224 0.04 20.07 1.86
CA GLU A 224 0.82 19.00 2.52
C GLU A 224 -0.03 18.02 3.36
N ASN A 225 -1.19 18.46 3.85
CA ASN A 225 -2.13 17.68 4.65
C ASN A 225 -3.27 17.01 3.85
N LEU A 226 -3.41 17.38 2.57
CA LEU A 226 -4.44 16.95 1.62
C LEU A 226 -3.96 15.90 0.62
N GLU A 227 -2.64 15.81 0.40
CA GLU A 227 -1.98 14.76 -0.37
C GLU A 227 -1.72 13.52 0.48
#